data_AF-A0A533XLI0-F1
#
_entry.id   AF-A0A533XLI0-F1
#
_cell.length_a   1.000
_cell.length_b   1.000
_cell.length_c   1.000
_cell.angle_alpha   90.00
_cell.angle_beta   90.00
_cell.angle_gamma   90.00
#
_symmetry.space_group_name_H-M   'P 1'
#
loop_
_entity.id
_entity.type
_entity.pdbx_description
1 polymer ?
#
loop_
_entity_poly.entity_id
_entity_poly.type
_entity_poly.pdbx_seq_one_letter_code
_entity_poly.pdbx_strand_id
1 'polypeptide(L)' 'MPKCEACGATFATTEELMRHNETHVTKAESFKCQACGATFGSQQLLEGHIKEAHPMAISR' A
#
# COMPACT_ATOMS: atom_id res chain seq x y z
N MET A 1 13.39 -10.95 -19.85
CA MET A 1 12.44 -9.92 -19.41
C MET A 1 12.27 -10.05 -17.89
N PRO A 2 12.93 -9.18 -17.11
CA PRO A 2 12.74 -9.14 -15.66
C PRO A 2 11.26 -8.95 -15.31
N LYS A 3 10.79 -9.70 -14.30
CA LYS A 3 9.40 -9.73 -13.87
C LYS A 3 9.30 -9.33 -12.40
N CYS A 4 8.37 -8.46 -12.07
CA CYS A 4 8.04 -8.14 -10.70
C CYS A 4 7.27 -9.29 -10.05
N GLU A 5 7.75 -9.77 -8.91
CA GLU A 5 7.09 -10.85 -8.15
C GLU A 5 5.84 -10.34 -7.40
N ALA A 6 5.78 -9.05 -7.08
CA ALA A 6 4.66 -8.47 -6.33
C ALA A 6 3.40 -8.25 -7.19
N CYS A 7 3.54 -7.93 -8.48
CA CYS A 7 2.41 -7.65 -9.38
C CYS A 7 2.44 -8.36 -10.73
N GLY A 8 3.53 -9.08 -11.04
CA GLY A 8 3.67 -9.81 -12.30
C GLY A 8 4.04 -8.96 -13.52
N ALA A 9 4.24 -7.64 -13.35
CA ALA A 9 4.66 -6.75 -14.44
C ALA A 9 6.03 -7.17 -15.02
N THR A 10 6.19 -7.03 -16.33
CA THR A 10 7.42 -7.41 -17.05
C THR A 10 8.07 -6.18 -17.66
N PHE A 11 9.39 -6.10 -17.54
CA PHE A 11 10.19 -4.94 -17.96
C PHE A 11 11.26 -5.37 -18.96
N ALA A 12 11.76 -4.40 -19.75
CA ALA A 12 12.81 -4.65 -20.72
C ALA A 12 14.18 -4.82 -20.04
N THR A 13 14.41 -4.08 -18.95
CA THR A 13 15.69 -4.07 -18.22
C THR A 13 15.53 -4.27 -16.71
N THR A 14 16.60 -4.71 -16.05
CA THR A 14 16.62 -4.91 -14.60
C THR A 14 16.53 -3.59 -13.84
N GLU A 15 17.07 -2.50 -14.42
CA GLU A 15 17.02 -1.16 -13.83
C GLU A 15 15.59 -0.61 -13.77
N GLU A 16 14.79 -0.84 -14.83
CA GLU A 16 13.36 -0.52 -14.83
C GLU A 16 12.58 -1.32 -13.77
N LEU A 17 12.90 -2.61 -13.60
CA LEU A 17 12.31 -3.43 -12.54
C LEU A 17 12.69 -2.90 -11.14
N MET A 18 13.94 -2.51 -10.93
CA MET A 18 14.42 -1.96 -9.65
C MET A 18 13.67 -0.68 -9.29
N ARG A 19 13.57 0.28 -10.22
CA ARG A 19 12.79 1.53 -10.02
C ARG A 19 11.31 1.25 -9.81
N HIS A 20 10.75 0.27 -10.52
CA HIS A 20 9.38 -0.15 -10.31
C HIS A 20 9.16 -0.74 -8.90
N ASN A 21 10.10 -1.51 -8.37
CA ASN A 21 9.98 -2.07 -7.02
C ASN A 21 9.92 -0.98 -5.94
N GLU A 22 10.49 0.21 -6.15
CA GLU A 22 10.32 1.35 -5.23
C GLU A 22 8.86 1.82 -5.15
N THR A 23 8.08 1.67 -6.23
CA THR A 23 6.64 1.95 -6.24
C THR A 23 5.86 0.96 -5.38
N HIS A 24 6.36 -0.27 -5.24
CA HIS A 24 5.80 -1.25 -4.32
C HIS A 24 6.11 -0.93 -2.87
N VAL A 25 7.30 -0.37 -2.56
CA VAL A 25 7.63 0.11 -1.22
C VAL A 25 6.71 1.27 -0.82
N THR A 26 6.49 2.23 -1.70
CA THR A 26 5.55 3.36 -1.44
C THR A 26 4.09 2.92 -1.37
N LYS A 27 3.69 1.88 -2.13
CA LYS A 27 2.36 1.27 -1.99
C LYS A 27 2.25 0.36 -0.75
N ALA A 28 3.37 -0.16 -0.25
CA ALA A 28 3.42 -0.97 0.97
C ALA A 28 3.41 -0.11 2.25
N GLU A 29 3.97 1.11 2.20
CA GLU A 29 3.77 2.16 3.21
C GLU A 29 2.37 2.80 3.13
N SER A 30 1.41 2.10 2.56
CA SER A 30 0.03 2.56 2.60
C SER A 30 -0.62 2.11 3.91
N PHE A 31 -1.25 3.06 4.59
CA PHE A 31 -1.94 2.84 5.84
C PHE A 31 -3.26 2.15 5.53
N LYS A 32 -3.27 0.82 5.60
CA LYS A 32 -4.44 0.01 5.29
C LYS A 32 -5.36 -0.09 6.51
N CYS A 33 -6.62 0.28 6.34
CA CYS A 33 -7.65 -0.01 7.32
C CYS A 33 -7.89 -1.51 7.40
N GLN A 34 -7.71 -2.11 8.57
CA GLN A 34 -7.97 -3.54 8.76
C GLN A 34 -9.46 -3.89 8.79
N ALA A 35 -10.34 -2.92 9.09
CA ALA A 35 -11.78 -3.15 9.16
C ALA A 35 -12.45 -3.26 7.77
N CYS A 36 -12.04 -2.42 6.80
CA CYS A 36 -12.65 -2.40 5.46
C CYS A 36 -11.66 -2.63 4.31
N GLY A 37 -10.35 -2.66 4.59
CA GLY A 37 -9.30 -2.84 3.59
C GLY A 37 -8.95 -1.57 2.80
N ALA A 38 -9.56 -0.42 3.11
CA ALA A 38 -9.26 0.85 2.45
C ALA A 38 -7.80 1.28 2.67
N THR A 39 -7.22 1.91 1.66
CA THR A 39 -5.80 2.24 1.61
C THR A 39 -5.61 3.75 1.62
N PHE A 40 -4.84 4.25 2.59
CA PHE A 40 -4.58 5.69 2.76
C PHE A 40 -3.09 6.00 2.57
N GLY A 41 -2.79 7.19 2.05
CA GLY A 41 -1.42 7.66 1.83
C GLY A 41 -0.72 8.20 3.09
N SER A 42 -1.42 8.28 4.22
CA SER A 42 -0.84 8.70 5.50
C SER A 42 -1.62 8.14 6.70
N GLN A 43 -0.95 8.06 7.85
CA GLN A 43 -1.56 7.58 9.09
C GLN A 43 -2.72 8.46 9.54
N GLN A 44 -2.57 9.78 9.41
CA GLN A 44 -3.59 10.75 9.81
C GLN A 44 -4.90 10.57 9.03
N LEU A 45 -4.81 10.26 7.73
CA LEU A 45 -5.97 9.97 6.89
C LEU A 45 -6.63 8.66 7.30
N LEU A 46 -5.84 7.63 7.63
CA LEU A 46 -6.37 6.37 8.15
C LEU A 46 -7.07 6.57 9.50
N GLU A 47 -6.47 7.31 10.44
CA GLU A 47 -7.05 7.57 11.75
C GLU A 47 -8.35 8.37 11.67
N GLY A 48 -8.40 9.39 10.79
CA GLY A 48 -9.63 10.13 10.52
C GLY A 48 -10.72 9.23 9.92
N HIS A 49 -10.35 8.39 8.94
CA HIS A 49 -11.27 7.40 8.39
C HIS A 49 -11.79 6.43 9.44
N ILE A 50 -10.92 5.89 10.32
CA ILE A 50 -11.36 4.96 11.37
C ILE A 50 -12.32 5.65 12.33
N LYS A 51 -12.05 6.90 12.74
CA LYS A 51 -12.94 7.64 13.64
C LYS A 51 -14.34 7.87 13.05
N GLU A 52 -14.41 8.21 11.76
CA GLU A 52 -15.68 8.53 11.09
C GLU A 52 -16.42 7.28 10.59
N ALA A 53 -15.70 6.35 9.95
CA ALA A 53 -16.28 5.18 9.28
C ALA A 53 -16.29 3.91 10.15
N HIS A 54 -15.42 3.84 11.16
CA HIS A 54 -15.25 2.68 12.05
C HIS A 54 -15.13 3.09 13.53
N PRO A 55 -16.16 3.75 14.10
CA PRO A 55 -16.11 4.36 15.43
C PRO A 55 -15.83 3.40 16.60
N MET A 56 -15.68 2.08 16.34
CA MET A 56 -15.46 1.03 17.35
C MET A 56 -14.30 0.05 17.03
N ALA A 57 -13.30 0.45 16.24
CA ALA A 57 -12.12 -0.39 15.96
C ALA A 57 -10.84 0.19 16.60
N ILE A 58 -10.80 0.28 17.93
CA ILE A 58 -9.54 0.29 18.69
C ILE A 58 -9.63 -0.88 19.67
N SER A 59 -9.43 -2.09 19.16
CA SER A 59 -9.12 -3.24 20.02
C SER A 59 -7.60 -3.39 20.02
N ARG A 60 -7.05 -3.12 21.21
CA ARG A 60 -5.64 -3.17 21.59
C ARG A 60 -5.03 -4.55 21.40
#